data_AF-A0A8S0UFP2-F1
#
_entry.id   AF-A0A8S0UFP2-F1
#
_cell.length_a   1.000
_cell.length_b   1.000
_cell.length_c   1.000
_cell.angle_alpha   90.00
_cell.angle_beta   90.00
_cell.angle_gamma   90.00
#
_symmetry.space_group_name_H-M   'P 1'
#
loop_
_entity.id
_entity.type
_entity.pdbx_description
1 polymer ?
#
loop_
_entity_poly.entity_id
_entity_poly.type
_entity_poly.pdbx_seq_one_letter_code
_entity_poly.pdbx_strand_id
1 'polypeptide(L)'
;DTYKASIESKYGTIRDDQPEFDPNSWIDAVNGLSKGCIYGFGPREPASHILGTPTLPRHSILARDEEVNNLKLELASARNKIEENNERIDDLTPRLERVERNHRVEMQETVRSMLRESNISNFQFPSSSGSRNDDV
;
A
#
# COMPACT_ATOMS: atom_id res chain seq x y z
N ASP A 1 -0.08 45.88 34.85
CA ASP A 1 -0.05 44.92 33.72
C ASP A 1 1.07 43.91 33.86
N THR A 2 0.72 42.64 34.04
CA THR A 2 1.67 41.52 34.20
C THR A 2 2.59 41.36 32.98
N TYR A 3 2.09 41.69 31.79
CA TYR A 3 2.86 41.66 30.54
C TYR A 3 3.93 42.74 30.52
N LYS A 4 3.56 43.98 30.85
CA LYS A 4 4.50 45.09 30.90
C LYS A 4 5.63 44.84 31.91
N ALA A 5 5.30 44.31 33.09
CA ALA A 5 6.30 43.91 34.08
C ALA A 5 7.22 42.78 33.58
N SER A 6 6.69 41.81 32.83
CA SER A 6 7.46 40.71 32.25
C SER A 6 8.40 41.17 31.14
N ILE A 7 7.96 42.12 30.30
CA ILE A 7 8.76 42.76 29.26
C ILE A 7 9.87 43.61 29.87
N GLU A 8 9.53 44.46 30.86
CA GLU A 8 10.49 45.34 31.53
C GLU A 8 11.55 44.55 32.33
N SER A 9 11.16 43.41 32.91
CA SER A 9 12.09 42.49 33.57
C SER A 9 13.10 41.87 32.59
N LYS A 10 12.67 41.60 31.35
CA LYS A 10 13.47 40.85 30.36
C LYS A 10 14.33 41.76 29.47
N TYR A 11 13.83 42.92 29.11
CA TYR A 11 14.47 43.85 28.16
C TYR A 11 14.81 45.21 28.78
N GLY A 12 14.48 45.42 30.07
CA GLY A 12 14.64 46.71 30.74
C GLY A 12 13.51 47.68 30.42
N THR A 13 13.60 48.90 30.95
CA THR A 13 12.56 49.95 30.80
C THR A 13 12.72 50.83 29.55
N ILE A 14 13.79 50.65 28.77
CA ILE A 14 14.04 51.39 27.53
C ILE A 14 13.19 50.77 26.42
N ARG A 15 12.28 51.57 25.84
CA ARG A 15 11.33 51.10 24.82
C ARG A 15 12.02 50.63 23.54
N ASP A 16 13.13 51.24 23.15
CA ASP A 16 13.83 50.92 21.91
C ASP A 16 14.48 49.52 21.92
N ASP A 17 14.72 48.97 23.12
CA ASP A 17 15.28 47.63 23.31
C ASP A 17 14.17 46.55 23.45
N GLN A 18 12.90 46.98 23.52
CA GLN A 18 11.75 46.08 23.66
C GLN A 18 11.18 45.71 22.28
N PRO A 19 10.91 44.42 22.02
CA PRO A 19 10.17 44.03 20.83
C PRO A 19 8.74 44.57 20.88
N GLU A 20 8.15 44.84 19.71
CA GLU A 20 6.74 45.28 19.61
C GLU A 20 5.78 44.27 20.26
N PHE A 21 6.11 42.97 20.18
CA PHE A 21 5.40 41.92 20.88
C PHE A 21 6.34 40.74 21.21
N ASP A 22 6.39 40.30 22.47
CA ASP A 22 7.03 39.06 22.89
C ASP A 22 5.97 38.02 23.27
N PRO A 23 5.75 36.99 22.42
CA PRO A 23 4.78 35.94 22.70
C PRO A 23 5.04 35.22 24.01
N ASN A 24 6.29 35.06 24.44
CA ASN A 24 6.62 34.32 25.67
C ASN A 24 6.26 35.14 26.91
N SER A 25 6.60 36.43 26.91
CA SER A 25 6.21 37.32 28.00
C SER A 25 4.69 37.49 28.07
N TRP A 26 3.99 37.43 26.94
CA TRP A 26 2.52 37.46 26.90
C TRP A 26 1.93 36.18 27.49
N ILE A 27 2.45 35.01 27.11
CA ILE A 27 2.06 33.72 27.69
C ILE A 27 2.30 33.71 29.20
N ASP A 28 3.46 34.15 29.67
CA ASP A 28 3.77 34.23 31.10
C ASP A 28 2.80 35.18 31.83
N ALA A 29 2.46 36.32 31.22
CA ALA A 29 1.60 37.32 31.81
C ALA A 29 0.13 36.90 31.95
N VAL A 30 -0.35 36.06 31.04
CA VAL A 30 -1.71 35.50 31.08
C VAL A 30 -1.75 34.14 31.77
N ASN A 31 -0.64 33.70 32.37
CA ASN A 31 -0.43 32.33 32.86
C ASN A 31 -0.83 31.27 31.82
N GLY A 32 -0.62 31.58 30.54
CA GLY A 32 -0.94 30.74 29.39
C GLY A 32 -0.03 29.52 29.30
N LEU A 33 -0.49 28.51 28.57
CA LEU A 33 0.26 27.27 28.35
C LEU A 33 1.31 27.50 27.26
N SER A 34 2.58 27.22 27.55
CA SER A 34 3.66 27.29 26.56
C SER A 34 3.74 25.99 25.73
N LYS A 35 4.42 26.07 24.59
CA LYS A 35 4.55 24.98 23.62
C LYS A 35 5.12 23.73 24.30
N GLY A 36 4.34 22.66 24.39
CA GLY A 36 4.70 21.40 25.07
C GLY A 36 3.71 20.91 26.13
N CYS A 37 2.72 21.70 26.51
CA CYS A 37 1.65 21.25 27.41
C CYS A 37 0.55 20.50 26.65
N ILE A 38 0.17 19.32 27.15
CA ILE A 38 -1.06 18.60 26.74
C ILE A 38 -2.23 19.18 27.54
N TYR A 39 -3.41 19.31 26.93
CA TYR A 39 -4.60 19.84 27.58
C TYR A 39 -4.96 19.09 28.87
N GLY A 40 -5.09 19.82 29.98
CA GLY A 40 -5.62 19.36 31.25
C GLY A 40 -5.76 20.54 32.21
N PHE A 41 -6.93 20.72 32.83
CA PHE A 41 -7.18 21.74 33.84
C PHE A 41 -6.46 21.35 35.14
N GLY A 42 -5.16 21.66 35.24
CA GLY A 42 -4.36 21.39 36.43
C GLY A 42 -3.24 22.41 36.62
N PRO A 43 -2.73 22.59 37.85
CA PRO A 43 -1.63 23.49 38.14
C PRO A 43 -0.37 23.12 37.34
N ARG A 44 0.47 24.12 37.07
CA ARG A 44 1.72 24.00 36.30
C ARG A 44 2.70 23.08 37.04
N GLU A 45 2.82 21.84 36.60
CA GLU A 45 3.85 20.93 37.09
C GLU A 45 5.22 21.24 36.44
N PRO A 46 6.35 21.10 37.17
CA PRO A 46 7.69 21.24 36.60
C PRO A 46 7.89 20.27 35.44
N ALA A 47 8.53 20.73 34.36
CA ALA A 47 8.84 19.89 33.20
C ALA A 47 9.64 18.61 33.56
N SER A 48 10.40 18.65 34.67
CA SER A 48 11.12 17.50 35.22
C SER A 48 10.22 16.38 35.74
N HIS A 49 8.96 16.68 36.13
CA HIS A 49 7.97 15.69 36.56
C HIS A 49 7.18 15.07 35.39
N ILE A 50 7.11 15.77 34.26
CA ILE A 50 6.43 15.29 33.03
C ILE A 50 7.39 14.50 32.13
N LEU A 51 8.70 14.54 32.43
CA LEU A 51 9.67 13.63 31.86
C LEU A 51 9.52 12.22 32.48
N GLY A 52 8.30 11.67 32.42
CA GLY A 52 8.16 10.24 32.28
C GLY A 52 9.05 9.83 31.12
N THR A 53 10.00 8.94 31.39
CA THR A 53 10.71 8.19 30.37
C THR A 53 9.72 7.88 29.24
N PRO A 54 10.03 8.18 27.97
CA PRO A 54 9.11 7.86 26.89
C PRO A 54 9.03 6.32 26.80
N THR A 55 8.09 5.73 27.52
CA THR A 55 7.87 4.28 27.59
C THR A 55 7.13 3.77 26.36
N LEU A 56 7.25 4.46 25.23
CA LEU A 56 6.96 3.90 23.92
C LEU A 56 7.94 4.50 22.90
N PRO A 57 8.64 3.67 22.10
CA PRO A 57 9.40 4.17 20.98
C PRO A 57 8.43 4.93 20.07
N ARG A 58 8.66 6.22 19.87
CA ARG A 58 8.14 6.90 18.68
C ARG A 58 8.70 6.11 17.51
N HIS A 59 7.87 5.29 16.86
CA HIS A 59 8.23 4.66 15.59
C HIS A 59 8.75 5.77 14.68
N SER A 60 10.07 5.77 14.46
CA SER A 60 10.76 6.88 13.83
C SER A 60 10.23 7.04 12.41
N ILE A 61 10.16 8.27 11.92
CA ILE A 61 9.73 8.56 10.54
C ILE A 61 10.58 7.72 9.54
N LEU A 62 11.85 7.48 9.88
CA LEU A 62 12.77 6.60 9.13
C LEU A 62 12.31 5.14 9.08
N ALA A 63 11.71 4.61 10.15
CA ALA A 63 11.19 3.24 10.19
C ALA A 63 9.96 3.05 9.27
N ARG A 64 9.14 4.10 9.09
CA ARG A 64 8.04 4.06 8.10
C ARG A 64 8.55 4.12 6.67
N ASP A 65 9.59 4.91 6.40
CA ASP A 65 10.17 5.00 5.06
C ASP A 65 10.79 3.67 4.61
N GLU A 66 11.44 2.95 5.53
CA GLU A 66 12.00 1.62 5.26
C GLU A 66 10.89 0.58 4.98
N GLU A 67 9.81 0.59 5.77
CA GLU A 67 8.64 -0.27 5.53
C GLU A 67 7.98 0.02 4.18
N VAL A 68 7.80 1.29 3.82
CA VAL A 68 7.24 1.68 2.51
C VAL A 68 8.15 1.27 1.36
N ASN A 69 9.47 1.37 1.52
CA ASN A 69 10.43 0.93 0.50
C ASN A 69 10.41 -0.60 0.33
N ASN A 70 10.32 -1.36 1.43
CA ASN A 70 10.18 -2.81 1.39
C ASN A 70 8.88 -3.22 0.68
N LEU A 71 7.75 -2.57 0.99
CA LEU A 71 6.47 -2.81 0.32
C LEU A 71 6.53 -2.49 -1.18
N LYS A 72 7.24 -1.42 -1.59
CA LYS A 72 7.46 -1.10 -3.00
C LYS A 72 8.26 -2.18 -3.73
N LEU A 73 9.30 -2.72 -3.08
CA LEU A 73 10.11 -3.79 -3.63
C LEU A 73 9.29 -5.07 -3.81
N GLU A 74 8.48 -5.42 -2.80
CA GLU A 74 7.60 -6.58 -2.85
C GLU A 74 6.54 -6.42 -3.96
N LEU A 75 5.94 -5.24 -4.09
CA LEU A 75 4.98 -4.94 -5.16
C LEU A 75 5.61 -5.09 -6.55
N ALA A 76 6.84 -4.60 -6.74
CA ALA A 76 7.57 -4.76 -8.00
C ALA A 76 7.87 -6.23 -8.30
N SER A 77 8.30 -7.00 -7.29
CA SER A 77 8.53 -8.44 -7.42
C SER A 77 7.25 -9.20 -7.78
N ALA A 78 6.13 -8.88 -7.13
CA ALA A 78 4.84 -9.47 -7.43
C ALA A 78 4.38 -9.17 -8.86
N ARG A 79 4.54 -7.93 -9.33
CA ARG A 79 4.23 -7.54 -10.72
C ARG A 79 5.05 -8.33 -11.74
N ASN A 80 6.35 -8.47 -11.52
CA ASN A 80 7.22 -9.24 -12.41
C ASN A 80 6.81 -10.72 -12.48
N LYS A 81 6.42 -11.32 -11.34
CA LYS A 81 5.91 -12.70 -11.32
C LYS A 81 4.58 -12.86 -12.05
N ILE A 82 3.69 -11.87 -11.98
CA ILE A 82 2.43 -11.87 -12.72
C ILE A 82 2.72 -11.83 -14.22
N GLU A 83 3.62 -10.95 -14.66
CA GLU A 83 4.02 -10.83 -16.07
C GLU A 83 4.60 -12.14 -16.60
N GLU A 84 5.58 -12.73 -15.88
CA GLU A 84 6.18 -14.02 -16.25
C GLU A 84 5.13 -15.15 -16.36
N ASN A 85 4.15 -15.17 -15.44
CA ASN A 85 3.09 -16.16 -15.50
C ASN A 85 2.13 -15.92 -16.67
N ASN A 86 1.84 -14.66 -17.02
CA ASN A 86 1.05 -14.35 -18.21
C ASN A 86 1.75 -14.82 -19.48
N GLU A 87 3.05 -14.56 -19.62
CA GLU A 87 3.83 -15.07 -20.77
C GLU A 87 3.79 -16.60 -20.87
N ARG A 88 3.86 -17.30 -19.72
CA ARG A 88 3.71 -18.77 -19.68
C ARG A 88 2.31 -19.22 -20.08
N ILE A 89 1.27 -18.51 -19.67
CA ILE A 89 -0.11 -18.81 -20.06
C ILE A 89 -0.27 -18.61 -21.57
N ASP A 90 0.29 -17.54 -22.12
CA ASP A 90 0.26 -17.24 -23.56
C ASP A 90 1.01 -18.28 -24.40
N ASP A 91 2.09 -18.90 -23.89
CA ASP A 91 2.76 -20.03 -24.55
C ASP A 91 1.98 -21.34 -24.41
N LEU A 92 1.48 -21.65 -23.21
CA LEU A 92 0.86 -22.94 -22.91
C LEU A 92 -0.53 -23.10 -23.53
N THR A 93 -1.31 -22.03 -23.61
CA THR A 93 -2.67 -22.04 -24.19
C THR A 93 -2.69 -22.59 -25.63
N PRO A 94 -1.92 -22.04 -26.59
CA PRO A 94 -1.93 -22.55 -27.96
C PRO A 94 -1.34 -23.96 -28.07
N ARG A 95 -0.41 -24.33 -27.19
CA ARG A 95 0.17 -25.69 -27.15
C ARG A 95 -0.87 -26.71 -26.72
N LEU A 96 -1.68 -26.40 -25.72
CA LEU A 96 -2.78 -27.25 -25.28
C LEU A 96 -3.81 -27.44 -26.39
N GLU A 97 -4.25 -26.36 -27.04
CA GLU A 97 -5.18 -26.45 -28.17
C GLU A 97 -4.62 -27.29 -29.31
N ARG A 98 -3.31 -27.22 -29.58
CA ARG A 98 -2.66 -28.06 -30.60
C ARG A 98 -2.72 -29.53 -30.22
N VAL A 99 -2.41 -29.86 -28.97
CA VAL A 99 -2.47 -31.24 -28.47
C VAL A 99 -3.90 -31.78 -28.56
N GLU A 100 -4.90 -31.02 -28.15
CA GLU A 100 -6.31 -31.42 -28.25
C GLU A 100 -6.76 -31.65 -29.69
N ARG A 101 -6.39 -30.74 -30.62
CA ARG A 101 -6.69 -30.93 -32.04
C ARG A 101 -6.03 -32.19 -32.60
N ASN A 102 -4.75 -32.41 -32.30
CA ASN A 102 -4.01 -33.58 -32.77
C ASN A 102 -4.62 -34.86 -32.24
N HIS A 103 -4.89 -34.93 -30.94
CA HIS A 103 -5.52 -36.09 -30.31
C HIS A 103 -6.89 -36.40 -30.92
N ARG A 104 -7.70 -35.36 -31.18
CA ARG A 104 -9.00 -35.53 -31.84
C ARG A 104 -8.86 -36.09 -33.26
N VAL A 105 -7.88 -35.64 -34.03
CA VAL A 105 -7.61 -36.15 -35.39
C VAL A 105 -7.17 -37.61 -35.33
N GLU A 106 -6.21 -37.95 -34.45
CA GLU A 106 -5.73 -39.32 -34.25
C GLU A 106 -6.87 -40.27 -33.86
N MET A 107 -7.75 -39.86 -32.94
CA MET A 107 -8.93 -40.65 -32.58
C MET A 107 -9.85 -40.86 -33.77
N GLN A 108 -10.13 -39.82 -34.57
CA GLN A 108 -10.98 -39.94 -35.75
C GLN A 108 -10.36 -40.87 -36.80
N GLU A 109 -9.05 -40.80 -37.03
CA GLU A 109 -8.34 -41.67 -37.95
C GLU A 109 -8.34 -43.12 -37.48
N THR A 110 -8.10 -43.35 -36.18
CA THR A 110 -8.12 -44.68 -35.58
C THR A 110 -9.51 -45.32 -35.70
N VAL A 111 -10.57 -44.56 -35.43
CA VAL A 111 -11.94 -45.07 -35.60
C VAL A 111 -12.24 -45.32 -37.08
N ARG A 112 -11.79 -44.46 -38.00
CA ARG A 112 -11.93 -44.68 -39.45
C ARG A 112 -11.17 -45.91 -39.95
N SER A 113 -9.98 -46.22 -39.42
CA SER A 113 -9.26 -47.45 -39.81
C SER A 113 -10.03 -48.68 -39.34
N MET A 114 -10.48 -48.71 -38.09
CA MET A 114 -11.29 -49.82 -37.54
C MET A 114 -12.61 -50.03 -38.31
N LEU A 115 -13.31 -48.96 -38.67
CA LEU A 115 -14.54 -49.02 -39.49
C LEU A 115 -14.28 -49.59 -40.89
N ARG A 116 -13.16 -49.21 -41.52
CA ARG A 116 -12.74 -49.75 -42.83
C ARG A 116 -12.40 -51.23 -42.74
N GLU A 117 -11.66 -51.64 -41.72
CA GLU A 117 -11.35 -53.05 -41.45
C GLU A 117 -12.61 -53.87 -41.18
N SER A 118 -13.63 -53.26 -40.58
CA SER A 118 -14.91 -53.90 -40.25
C SER A 118 -15.98 -53.82 -41.36
N ASN A 119 -15.68 -53.22 -42.53
CA ASN A 119 -16.63 -53.02 -43.64
C ASN A 119 -17.92 -52.24 -43.27
N ILE A 120 -17.85 -51.33 -42.29
CA ILE A 120 -18.99 -50.52 -41.86
C ILE A 120 -18.92 -49.17 -42.59
N SER A 121 -19.68 -49.03 -43.68
CA SER A 121 -19.58 -47.87 -44.60
C SER A 121 -20.41 -46.64 -44.23
N ASN A 122 -21.31 -46.73 -43.24
CA ASN A 122 -22.34 -45.71 -42.95
C ASN A 122 -22.11 -44.89 -41.66
N PHE A 123 -20.91 -44.90 -41.09
CA PHE A 123 -20.64 -44.13 -39.87
C PHE A 123 -20.20 -42.70 -40.20
N GLN A 124 -21.02 -41.71 -39.83
CA GLN A 124 -20.75 -40.29 -40.05
C GLN A 124 -20.40 -39.61 -38.73
N PHE A 125 -19.20 -39.03 -38.66
CA PHE A 125 -18.78 -38.30 -37.47
C PHE A 125 -19.56 -36.98 -37.37
N PRO A 126 -19.96 -36.56 -36.16
CA PRO A 126 -20.57 -35.26 -35.97
C PRO A 126 -19.60 -34.15 -36.42
N SER A 127 -20.06 -33.30 -37.34
CA SER A 127 -19.34 -32.12 -37.79
C SER A 127 -19.19 -31.15 -36.62
N SER A 128 -17.97 -30.65 -36.42
CA SER A 128 -17.64 -29.69 -35.37
C SER A 128 -18.22 -28.31 -35.70
N SER A 129 -19.50 -28.10 -35.41
CA SER A 129 -20.03 -26.74 -35.22
C SER A 129 -19.83 -26.39 -33.75
N GLY A 130 -18.70 -25.78 -33.44
CA GLY A 130 -18.47 -25.18 -32.13
C GLY A 130 -19.48 -24.06 -31.90
N SER A 131 -20.57 -24.38 -31.19
CA SER A 131 -21.45 -23.38 -30.58
C SER A 131 -20.64 -22.70 -29.47
N ARG A 132 -20.05 -21.55 -29.78
CA ARG A 132 -19.65 -20.58 -28.78
C ARG A 132 -20.95 -20.10 -28.13
N ASN A 133 -21.24 -20.63 -26.95
CA ASN A 133 -22.20 -19.99 -26.05
C ASN A 133 -21.41 -18.84 -25.40
N ASP A 134 -21.48 -17.67 -26.03
CA ASP A 134 -21.13 -16.42 -25.38
C ASP A 134 -22.28 -16.09 -24.42
N ASP A 135 -22.19 -16.58 -23.19
CA ASP A 135 -23.00 -16.10 -22.07
C ASP A 135 -22.08 -15.84 -20.87
N VAL A 136 -21.97 -14.54 -20.56
CA VAL A 136 -21.78 -13.81 -19.28
C VAL A 136 -20.78 -12.67 -19.44
#